data_AF-A0A4S0GUX0-F1
#
_entry.id   AF-A0A4S0GUX0-F1
#
_cell.length_a   1.000
_cell.length_b   1.000
_cell.length_c   1.000
_cell.angle_alpha   90.00
_cell.angle_beta   90.00
_cell.angle_gamma   90.00
#
_symmetry.space_group_name_H-M   'P 1'
#
loop_
_entity.id
_entity.type
_entity.pdbx_description
1 polymer ?
#
loop_
_entity_poly.entity_id
_entity_poly.type
_entity_poly.pdbx_seq_one_letter_code
_entity_poly.pdbx_strand_id
1 'polypeptide(L)'
;MGYISPSARNLGIALLIACWSSAAYGAAQCSKTSYGEARTLITSRLLETGYSRTQTRFLMRNADQRISQLRSAALSDRAKPCRIDSARAYVLGCVGDQLFPLKGSKASLDAMRQASFWGKTRLTGRELLFIGSFNACLGAAKQALFRG
;
A
#
# COMPACT_ATOMS: atom_id res chain seq x y z
N MET A 1 -23.09 23.37 -65.32
CA MET A 1 -21.72 23.51 -65.90
C MET A 1 -20.85 24.00 -64.75
N GLY A 2 -20.08 23.17 -64.03
CA GLY A 2 -18.98 22.30 -64.50
C GLY A 2 -17.81 23.22 -64.88
N TYR A 3 -16.63 23.22 -64.26
CA TYR A 3 -15.81 22.07 -63.88
C TYR A 3 -14.90 22.36 -62.67
N ILE A 4 -14.78 21.34 -61.81
CA ILE A 4 -13.81 21.18 -60.74
C ILE A 4 -12.49 20.70 -61.37
N SER A 5 -11.36 21.31 -61.00
CA SER A 5 -10.03 20.82 -61.37
C SER A 5 -9.46 19.90 -60.27
N PRO A 6 -8.84 18.74 -60.60
CA PRO A 6 -8.39 17.75 -59.63
C PRO A 6 -6.87 17.68 -59.44
N SER A 7 -6.48 16.96 -58.37
CA SER A 7 -5.16 16.32 -58.11
C SER A 7 -4.13 17.22 -57.41
N ALA A 8 -3.38 16.82 -56.38
CA ALA A 8 -2.97 15.50 -55.91
C ALA A 8 -2.69 15.56 -54.39
N ARG A 9 -3.23 14.63 -53.61
CA ARG A 9 -2.50 13.57 -52.86
C ARG A 9 -1.17 14.01 -52.23
N ASN A 10 -1.19 14.15 -50.91
CA ASN A 10 -0.11 13.80 -49.96
C ASN A 10 -0.76 13.86 -48.55
N LEU A 11 -1.33 12.77 -48.01
CA LEU A 11 -0.62 11.71 -47.29
C LEU A 11 0.61 12.21 -46.53
N GLY A 12 0.36 12.77 -45.36
CA GLY A 12 1.36 13.10 -44.35
C GLY A 12 0.80 12.81 -42.96
N ILE A 13 0.48 11.53 -42.68
CA ILE A 13 0.20 11.08 -41.31
C ILE A 13 1.54 11.13 -40.58
N ALA A 14 1.82 12.24 -39.90
CA ALA A 14 2.86 12.30 -38.89
C ALA A 14 2.36 11.54 -37.65
N LEU A 15 2.50 10.21 -37.70
CA LEU A 15 2.40 9.32 -36.55
C LEU A 15 3.59 9.64 -35.64
N LEU A 16 3.44 10.67 -34.80
CA LEU A 16 4.32 10.86 -33.67
C LEU A 16 4.04 9.71 -32.71
N ILE A 17 4.86 8.68 -32.87
CA ILE A 17 5.00 7.57 -31.93
C ILE A 17 5.38 8.22 -30.60
N ALA A 18 4.36 8.47 -29.79
CA ALA A 18 4.49 8.62 -28.37
C ALA A 18 5.08 7.29 -27.86
N CYS A 19 6.41 7.18 -27.89
CA CYS A 19 7.18 6.21 -27.12
C CYS A 19 7.01 6.59 -25.64
N TRP A 20 5.80 6.45 -25.13
CA TRP A 20 5.54 6.47 -23.71
C TRP A 20 6.13 5.17 -23.19
N SER A 21 7.32 5.29 -22.64
CA SER A 21 8.01 4.23 -21.95
C SER A 21 7.06 3.62 -20.93
N SER A 22 6.56 2.42 -21.22
CA SER A 22 5.79 1.58 -20.29
C SER A 22 6.57 1.22 -19.01
N ALA A 23 7.82 1.70 -18.88
CA ALA A 23 8.64 1.63 -17.68
C ALA A 23 8.20 2.61 -16.56
N ALA A 24 7.49 3.70 -16.89
CA ALA A 24 7.06 4.68 -15.88
C ALA A 24 5.86 4.21 -15.02
N TYR A 25 5.09 3.23 -15.50
CA TYR A 25 3.88 2.74 -14.82
C TYR A 25 4.17 1.68 -13.75
N GLY A 26 5.43 1.21 -13.63
CA GLY A 26 5.88 0.36 -12.52
C GLY A 26 6.42 1.14 -11.32
N ALA A 27 6.89 2.37 -11.52
CA ALA A 27 7.53 3.19 -10.50
C ALA A 27 6.53 3.85 -9.52
N ALA A 28 5.25 3.98 -9.91
CA ALA A 28 4.24 4.64 -9.10
C ALA A 28 3.86 3.88 -7.81
N GLN A 29 4.25 2.61 -7.67
CA GLN A 29 3.85 1.75 -6.55
C GLN A 29 5.02 1.37 -5.63
N CYS A 30 6.25 1.78 -5.96
CA CYS A 30 7.37 1.62 -5.04
C CYS A 30 7.24 2.64 -3.90
N SER A 31 7.34 2.19 -2.65
CA SER A 31 7.55 3.09 -1.52
C SER A 31 8.88 3.84 -1.66
N LYS A 32 8.86 5.14 -1.35
CA LYS A 32 10.05 6.01 -1.29
C LYS A 32 10.89 5.77 -0.03
N THR A 33 10.31 5.16 0.99
CA THR A 33 10.98 4.84 2.25
C THR A 33 11.25 3.34 2.35
N SER A 34 12.28 3.01 3.14
CA SER A 34 12.55 1.64 3.57
C SER A 34 11.46 1.09 4.49
N TYR A 35 11.46 -0.23 4.68
CA TYR A 35 10.54 -0.86 5.64
C TYR A 35 10.83 -0.41 7.06
N GLY A 36 12.11 -0.27 7.43
CA GLY A 36 12.52 0.19 8.76
C GLY A 36 12.02 1.60 9.09
N GLU A 37 12.11 2.52 8.13
CA GLU A 37 11.59 3.89 8.27
C GLU A 37 10.06 3.89 8.41
N ALA A 38 9.35 3.16 7.54
CA ALA A 38 7.90 3.04 7.61
C ALA A 38 7.45 2.43 8.96
N ARG A 39 8.18 1.43 9.45
CA ARG A 39 7.93 0.79 10.75
C ARG A 39 8.10 1.76 11.91
N THR A 40 9.17 2.55 11.91
CA THR A 40 9.41 3.57 12.93
C THR A 40 8.32 4.63 12.90
N LEU A 41 7.96 5.14 11.72
CA LEU A 41 6.91 6.13 11.54
C LEU A 41 5.56 5.65 12.08
N ILE A 42 5.12 4.45 11.69
CA ILE A 42 3.85 3.89 12.16
C ILE A 42 3.88 3.64 13.66
N THR A 43 4.99 3.15 14.20
CA THR A 43 5.15 2.96 15.65
C THR A 43 4.97 4.27 16.40
N SER A 44 5.59 5.37 15.93
CA SER A 44 5.44 6.70 16.54
C SER A 44 3.99 7.18 16.49
N ARG A 45 3.36 7.13 15.32
CA ARG A 45 1.97 7.57 15.13
C ARG A 45 0.99 6.79 16.00
N LEU A 46 1.18 5.49 16.18
CA LEU A 46 0.33 4.70 17.09
C LEU A 46 0.41 5.22 18.52
N LEU A 47 1.63 5.45 19.03
CA LEU A 47 1.83 5.97 20.38
C LEU A 47 1.23 7.37 20.54
N GLU A 48 1.50 8.26 19.59
CA GLU A 48 1.01 9.65 19.58
C GLU A 48 -0.52 9.74 19.54
N THR A 49 -1.18 8.76 18.92
CA THR A 49 -2.64 8.73 18.78
C THR A 49 -3.35 7.95 19.88
N GLY A 50 -2.62 7.56 20.93
CA GLY A 50 -3.17 6.97 22.15
C GLY A 50 -3.21 5.45 22.19
N TYR A 51 -2.50 4.75 21.29
CA TYR A 51 -2.21 3.33 21.52
C TYR A 51 -1.19 3.19 22.66
N SER A 52 -1.44 2.27 23.58
CA SER A 52 -0.46 1.92 24.61
C SER A 52 0.79 1.26 24.01
N ARG A 53 1.89 1.26 24.77
CA ARG A 53 3.12 0.55 24.40
C ARG A 53 2.87 -0.95 24.18
N THR A 54 2.00 -1.56 25.00
CA THR A 54 1.65 -2.98 24.89
C THR A 54 0.88 -3.28 23.61
N GLN A 55 -0.13 -2.47 23.28
CA GLN A 55 -0.87 -2.59 22.02
C GLN A 55 0.09 -2.42 20.83
N THR A 56 0.90 -1.36 20.84
CA THR A 56 1.84 -1.06 19.75
C THR A 56 2.83 -2.22 19.54
N ARG A 57 3.41 -2.76 20.61
CA ARG A 57 4.30 -3.93 20.53
C ARG A 57 3.60 -5.15 19.97
N PHE A 58 2.38 -5.44 20.42
CA PHE A 58 1.57 -6.56 19.94
C PHE A 58 1.28 -6.43 18.44
N LEU A 59 0.84 -5.25 18.00
CA LEU A 59 0.47 -4.98 16.61
C LEU A 59 1.68 -5.04 15.69
N MET A 60 2.75 -4.32 16.03
CA MET A 60 3.94 -4.25 15.17
C MET A 60 4.68 -5.58 15.08
N ARG A 61 4.79 -6.35 16.18
CA ARG A 61 5.38 -7.71 16.13
C ARG A 61 4.62 -8.62 15.16
N ASN A 62 3.29 -8.57 15.18
CA ASN A 62 2.45 -9.39 14.32
C ASN A 62 2.42 -8.92 12.86
N ALA A 63 2.50 -7.60 12.64
CA ALA A 63 2.69 -7.00 11.33
C ALA A 63 4.04 -7.42 10.74
N ASP A 64 5.13 -7.29 11.50
CA ASP A 64 6.49 -7.70 11.10
C ASP A 64 6.52 -9.17 10.68
N GLN A 65 5.94 -10.07 11.49
CA GLN A 65 5.86 -11.49 11.17
C GLN A 65 5.16 -11.74 9.82
N ARG A 66 4.01 -11.10 9.58
CA ARG A 66 3.24 -11.29 8.34
C ARG A 66 3.92 -10.66 7.13
N ILE A 67 4.47 -9.46 7.29
CA ILE A 67 5.20 -8.76 6.22
C ILE A 67 6.47 -9.52 5.83
N SER A 68 7.15 -10.17 6.79
CA SER A 68 8.33 -11.00 6.50
C SER A 68 8.04 -12.20 5.58
N GLN A 69 6.78 -12.63 5.50
CA GLN A 69 6.35 -13.70 4.59
C GLN A 69 6.32 -13.25 3.13
N LEU A 70 6.27 -11.94 2.86
CA LEU A 70 6.44 -11.41 1.51
C LEU A 70 7.88 -11.66 1.05
N ARG A 71 8.03 -12.36 -0.08
CA ARG A 71 9.34 -12.76 -0.63
C ARG A 71 9.66 -11.98 -1.89
N SER A 72 10.94 -11.64 -2.07
CA SER A 72 11.45 -11.00 -3.29
C SER A 72 11.15 -11.82 -4.54
N ALA A 73 11.25 -13.15 -4.44
CA ALA A 73 10.96 -14.08 -5.54
C ALA A 73 9.50 -14.02 -6.03
N ALA A 74 8.58 -13.58 -5.17
CA ALA A 74 7.16 -13.47 -5.49
C ALA A 74 6.78 -12.09 -6.07
N LEU A 75 7.72 -11.15 -6.20
CA LEU A 75 7.44 -9.85 -6.82
C LEU A 75 7.07 -10.02 -8.29
N SER A 76 6.10 -9.22 -8.75
CA SER A 76 5.79 -9.11 -10.17
C SER A 76 6.98 -8.50 -10.93
N ASP A 77 7.07 -8.74 -12.24
CA ASP A 77 8.19 -8.19 -13.03
C ASP A 77 8.24 -6.65 -12.99
N ARG A 78 7.07 -6.01 -12.88
CA ARG A 78 6.95 -4.56 -12.73
C ARG A 78 7.44 -4.07 -11.36
N ALA A 79 7.29 -4.88 -10.32
CA ALA A 79 7.67 -4.52 -8.95
C ALA A 79 9.08 -4.98 -8.55
N LYS A 80 9.73 -5.85 -9.33
CA LYS A 80 11.13 -6.26 -9.10
C LYS A 80 12.08 -5.06 -8.88
N PRO A 81 12.01 -3.97 -9.67
CA PRO A 81 12.85 -2.79 -9.45
C PRO A 81 12.64 -2.12 -8.08
N CYS A 82 11.43 -2.17 -7.50
CA CYS A 82 11.15 -1.62 -6.17
C CYS A 82 11.95 -2.32 -5.08
N ARG A 83 12.34 -3.58 -5.30
CA ARG A 83 12.90 -4.50 -4.29
C ARG A 83 11.90 -4.80 -3.17
N ILE A 84 12.18 -5.87 -2.44
CA ILE A 84 11.28 -6.38 -1.41
C ILE A 84 11.07 -5.40 -0.26
N ASP A 85 12.09 -4.61 0.08
CA ASP A 85 12.01 -3.68 1.20
C ASP A 85 10.99 -2.56 0.94
N SER A 86 11.01 -1.98 -0.25
CA SER A 86 10.01 -0.99 -0.68
C SER A 86 8.60 -1.57 -0.74
N ALA A 87 8.45 -2.81 -1.24
CA ALA A 87 7.15 -3.47 -1.28
C ALA A 87 6.58 -3.78 0.11
N ARG A 88 7.44 -4.07 1.09
CA ARG A 88 7.06 -4.22 2.50
C ARG A 88 6.70 -2.87 3.12
N ALA A 89 7.47 -1.82 2.82
CA ALA A 89 7.19 -0.46 3.26
C ALA A 89 5.84 0.05 2.74
N TYR A 90 5.48 -0.29 1.50
CA TYR A 90 4.18 0.04 0.90
C TYR A 90 3.00 -0.40 1.77
N VAL A 91 3.07 -1.60 2.36
CA VAL A 91 2.02 -2.12 3.26
C VAL A 91 1.82 -1.18 4.45
N LEU A 92 2.90 -0.78 5.13
CA LEU A 92 2.83 0.10 6.30
C LEU A 92 2.47 1.54 5.93
N GLY A 93 2.91 2.03 4.77
CA GLY A 93 2.48 3.34 4.23
C GLY A 93 0.97 3.37 4.06
N CYS A 94 0.41 2.38 3.36
CA CYS A 94 -1.04 2.22 3.22
C CYS A 94 -1.78 2.14 4.57
N VAL A 95 -1.24 1.41 5.56
CA VAL A 95 -1.84 1.37 6.91
C VAL A 95 -1.88 2.76 7.52
N GLY A 96 -0.80 3.53 7.39
CA GLY A 96 -0.75 4.90 7.86
C GLY A 96 -1.83 5.77 7.22
N ASP A 97 -2.02 5.65 5.91
CA ASP A 97 -2.99 6.44 5.14
C ASP A 97 -4.44 6.05 5.46
N GLN A 98 -4.72 4.77 5.71
CA GLN A 98 -6.07 4.30 6.04
C GLN A 98 -6.44 4.55 7.51
N LEU A 99 -5.48 4.43 8.42
CA LEU A 99 -5.73 4.46 9.85
C LEU A 99 -5.76 5.89 10.40
N PHE A 100 -4.95 6.79 9.83
CA PHE A 100 -4.78 8.14 10.38
C PHE A 100 -5.43 9.23 9.50
N PRO A 101 -6.06 10.25 10.12
CA PRO A 101 -6.31 10.40 11.56
C PRO A 101 -7.33 9.36 12.07
N LEU A 102 -7.18 8.93 13.33
CA LEU A 102 -8.11 7.97 13.93
C LEU A 102 -9.52 8.55 13.99
N LYS A 103 -10.48 7.79 13.47
CA LYS A 103 -11.91 8.12 13.52
C LYS A 103 -12.59 7.37 14.66
N GLY A 104 -13.51 8.05 15.35
CA GLY A 104 -14.30 7.48 16.44
C GLY A 104 -14.03 8.12 17.80
N SER A 105 -14.96 7.92 18.74
CA SER A 105 -14.80 8.43 20.11
C SER A 105 -13.76 7.63 20.89
N LYS A 106 -13.07 8.28 21.83
CA LYS A 106 -12.10 7.61 22.72
C LYS A 106 -12.73 6.39 23.42
N ALA A 107 -13.95 6.52 23.92
CA ALA A 107 -14.68 5.42 24.56
C ALA A 107 -14.87 4.22 23.61
N SER A 108 -15.21 4.45 22.34
CA SER A 108 -15.37 3.37 21.36
C SER A 108 -14.02 2.72 21.00
N LEU A 109 -12.97 3.54 20.87
CA LEU A 109 -11.62 3.11 20.54
C LEU A 109 -10.98 2.26 21.65
N ASP A 110 -11.23 2.62 22.91
CA ASP A 110 -10.66 1.94 24.08
C ASP A 110 -11.53 0.77 24.56
N ALA A 111 -12.78 0.67 24.08
CA ALA A 111 -13.69 -0.42 24.42
C ALA A 111 -13.14 -1.77 23.97
N MET A 112 -13.16 -2.75 24.88
CA MET A 112 -12.84 -4.14 24.58
C MET A 112 -13.98 -4.80 23.82
N ARG A 113 -13.64 -5.54 22.77
CA ARG A 113 -14.54 -6.35 21.95
C ARG A 113 -14.08 -7.81 21.95
N GLN A 114 -15.04 -8.73 21.86
CA GLN A 114 -14.75 -10.14 21.68
C GLN A 114 -14.42 -10.38 20.20
N ALA A 115 -13.15 -10.68 19.90
CA ALA A 115 -12.66 -10.90 18.55
C ALA A 115 -11.35 -11.67 18.61
N SER A 116 -11.21 -12.70 17.76
CA SER A 116 -10.02 -13.55 17.74
C SER A 116 -9.10 -13.19 16.58
N PHE A 117 -8.01 -12.48 16.88
CA PHE A 117 -6.98 -12.17 15.89
C PHE A 117 -5.59 -12.27 16.52
N TRP A 118 -4.65 -12.84 15.76
CA TRP A 118 -3.22 -12.83 16.09
C TRP A 118 -2.90 -13.41 17.48
N GLY A 119 -3.67 -14.41 17.91
CA GLY A 119 -3.51 -15.09 19.20
C GLY A 119 -4.17 -14.38 20.39
N LYS A 120 -4.86 -13.25 20.20
CA LYS A 120 -5.71 -12.60 21.20
C LYS A 120 -7.19 -12.86 20.91
N THR A 121 -7.98 -13.08 21.95
CA THR A 121 -9.45 -13.29 21.88
C THR A 121 -10.27 -12.09 22.33
N ARG A 122 -9.62 -11.09 22.94
CA ARG A 122 -10.20 -9.80 23.31
C ARG A 122 -9.28 -8.69 22.82
N LEU A 123 -9.85 -7.76 22.06
CA LEU A 123 -9.13 -6.69 21.40
C LEU A 123 -9.86 -5.37 21.63
N THR A 124 -9.11 -4.30 21.77
CA THR A 124 -9.64 -2.93 21.79
C THR A 124 -10.11 -2.52 20.39
N GLY A 125 -11.01 -1.53 20.31
CA GLY A 125 -11.39 -0.90 19.04
C GLY A 125 -10.17 -0.42 18.24
N ARG A 126 -9.18 0.17 18.90
CA ARG A 126 -7.89 0.56 18.31
C ARG A 126 -7.13 -0.59 17.66
N GLU A 127 -6.97 -1.70 18.37
CA GLU A 127 -6.29 -2.87 17.82
C GLU A 127 -7.05 -3.44 16.62
N LEU A 128 -8.39 -3.49 16.69
CA LEU A 128 -9.22 -3.96 15.58
C LEU A 128 -9.10 -3.08 14.34
N LEU A 129 -9.10 -1.75 14.50
CA LEU A 129 -8.89 -0.82 13.39
C LEU A 129 -7.54 -1.05 12.72
N PHE A 130 -6.47 -1.16 13.50
CA PHE A 130 -5.14 -1.45 12.94
C PHE A 130 -5.13 -2.78 12.19
N ILE A 131 -5.67 -3.85 12.79
CA ILE A 131 -5.70 -5.19 12.18
C ILE A 131 -6.50 -5.17 10.87
N GLY A 132 -7.64 -4.48 10.85
CA GLY A 132 -8.46 -4.29 9.66
C GLY A 132 -7.69 -3.59 8.53
N SER A 133 -7.15 -2.40 8.82
CA SER A 133 -6.33 -1.64 7.86
C SER A 133 -5.12 -2.44 7.38
N PHE A 134 -4.43 -3.14 8.27
CA PHE A 134 -3.29 -3.98 7.93
C PHE A 134 -3.66 -5.09 6.94
N ASN A 135 -4.73 -5.83 7.20
CA ASN A 135 -5.14 -6.91 6.30
C ASN A 135 -5.59 -6.37 4.94
N ALA A 136 -6.31 -5.25 4.91
CA ALA A 136 -6.71 -4.58 3.66
C ALA A 136 -5.49 -4.14 2.84
N CYS A 137 -4.54 -3.45 3.48
CA CYS A 137 -3.31 -2.97 2.85
C CYS A 137 -2.38 -4.10 2.41
N LEU A 138 -2.29 -5.18 3.18
CA LEU A 138 -1.54 -6.36 2.77
C LEU A 138 -2.18 -7.03 1.53
N GLY A 139 -3.51 -7.11 1.49
CA GLY A 139 -4.24 -7.59 0.30
C GLY A 139 -3.99 -6.73 -0.93
N ALA A 140 -4.10 -5.40 -0.78
CA ALA A 140 -3.83 -4.44 -1.85
C ALA A 140 -2.37 -4.53 -2.35
N ALA A 141 -1.40 -4.65 -1.43
CA ALA A 141 0.00 -4.82 -1.79
C ALA A 141 0.23 -6.13 -2.57
N LYS A 142 -0.38 -7.24 -2.14
CA LYS A 142 -0.30 -8.51 -2.87
C LYS A 142 -0.82 -8.39 -4.30
N GLN A 143 -1.95 -7.70 -4.50
CA GLN A 143 -2.53 -7.49 -5.83
C GLN A 143 -1.68 -6.54 -6.70
N ALA A 144 -1.11 -5.50 -6.12
CA ALA A 144 -0.37 -4.49 -6.86
C ALA A 144 1.08 -4.91 -7.19
N LEU A 145 1.76 -5.54 -6.22
CA LEU A 145 3.22 -5.71 -6.26
C LEU A 145 3.68 -7.16 -6.38
N PHE A 146 2.84 -8.13 -6.04
CA PHE A 146 3.21 -9.54 -6.04
C PHE A 146 2.49 -10.31 -7.14
N ARG A 147 3.07 -11.44 -7.54
CA ARG A 147 2.39 -12.40 -8.40
C ARG A 147 1.33 -13.11 -7.54
N GLY A 148 0.10 -13.16 -8.05
CA GLY A 148 -1.03 -13.87 -7.43
C GLY A 148 -0.75 -15.35 -7.27
#